data_AF-A0A2C4PGN3-F1
#
_entry.id   AF-A0A2C4PGN3-F1
#
_cell.length_a   1.000
_cell.length_b   1.000
_cell.length_c   1.000
_cell.angle_alpha   90.00
_cell.angle_beta   90.00
_cell.angle_gamma   90.00
#
_symmetry.space_group_name_H-M   'P 1'
#
loop_
_entity.id
_entity.type
_entity.pdbx_description
1 polymer ?
#
loop_
_entity_poly.entity_id
_entity_poly.type
_entity_poly.pdbx_seq_one_letter_code
_entity_poly.pdbx_strand_id
1 'polypeptide(L)'
;MPKATGFLTLIDLNDALISGLAPSNPTTGTLWIDSSVKPNVMKMWDGKSWVVQSLDLASLDKDANDKIKNAATTLSNLADDSKIDITERSYVKDKLANIIGSVLPSAANTLPVATALDSGGKGEFYSVRKQAINIGIPTSDTNYIAVATQYTNLKTYLEALTPIDAWDTSIGNKDKVIPINPTVWRDTWLKYYQSVDALSELIQAKAKENVDNQKPGGRNMLKNTADFIANRMWADNGSGPAYPDTSVLYNGKRTIKVPMPNGVKYLDGNILLKRDMYYTYAVMVYGSATGAGGNLSPLHFWAHTSKDTAGQQVEIIKYDQSFPAKQWKRIYVTFLTPKDKDLFFTPFIFGGLGTGGTLHVIEFMFQEGNMVGDWTENPDEVQARIDKVQGDLRLTSPLPTTISMDSSGITANTGKADSFARMDYRGMYCKKGAIQIERPDGYNLIIDGTANFDMGVSSHEPPFMSPGVNFNAYWYATRNTIWSSCNYFTFKHTGRYLVFALSLAIDSGSAAQVKIRDIYGADLWYTMHSKTIADDYYVNATIDLGVPTGQMRYVYLMLASNSANHTAYARVLSKWLER
;
A
#
# COMPACT_ATOMS: atom_id res chain seq x y z
N MET A 1 6.96 80.61 3.35
CA MET A 1 7.88 79.53 3.78
C MET A 1 7.65 78.33 2.88
N PRO A 2 8.59 77.93 2.00
CA PRO A 2 8.46 76.69 1.25
C PRO A 2 8.80 75.51 2.19
N LYS A 3 7.88 74.54 2.29
CA LYS A 3 8.15 73.27 2.97
C LYS A 3 9.07 72.44 2.08
N ALA A 4 10.24 72.09 2.60
CA ALA A 4 11.10 71.08 1.98
C ALA A 4 10.50 69.69 2.23
N THR A 5 10.21 68.96 1.17
CA THR A 5 9.98 67.51 1.20
C THR A 5 11.26 66.81 0.80
N GLY A 6 11.89 66.09 1.73
CA GLY A 6 12.97 65.16 1.44
C GLY A 6 12.42 63.76 1.22
N PHE A 7 12.88 63.08 0.16
CA PHE A 7 12.68 61.65 -0.05
C PHE A 7 13.91 60.90 0.47
N LEU A 8 13.70 59.86 1.29
CA LEU A 8 14.74 58.91 1.69
C LEU A 8 14.36 57.54 1.11
N THR A 9 15.14 57.06 0.14
CA THR A 9 15.02 55.69 -0.36
C THR A 9 15.98 54.80 0.43
N LEU A 10 15.44 53.90 1.24
CA LEU A 10 16.20 52.79 1.82
C LEU A 10 16.32 51.70 0.75
N ILE A 11 17.49 51.59 0.13
CA ILE A 11 17.84 50.44 -0.71
C ILE A 11 18.45 49.40 0.23
N ASP A 12 17.88 48.19 0.24
CA ASP A 12 18.51 47.03 0.87
C ASP A 12 19.81 46.71 0.11
N LEU A 13 20.95 46.86 0.78
CA LEU A 13 22.28 46.69 0.19
C LEU A 13 22.67 45.22 -0.05
N ASN A 14 21.75 44.28 0.18
CA ASN A 14 22.01 42.85 -0.03
C ASN A 14 21.60 42.35 -1.42
N ASP A 15 20.88 43.15 -2.22
CA ASP A 15 20.44 42.73 -3.56
C ASP A 15 21.47 43.06 -4.65
N ALA A 16 21.66 42.13 -5.59
CA ALA A 16 22.53 42.35 -6.74
C ALA A 16 21.88 43.31 -7.75
N LEU A 17 22.60 44.37 -8.13
CA LEU A 17 22.13 45.34 -9.12
C LEU A 17 22.16 44.70 -10.52
N ILE A 18 21.07 44.73 -11.27
CA ILE A 18 21.02 44.20 -12.64
C ILE A 18 21.08 45.36 -13.63
N SER A 19 22.14 45.42 -14.44
CA SER A 19 22.37 46.56 -15.35
C SER A 19 23.37 46.21 -16.45
N GLY A 20 23.23 46.81 -17.63
CA GLY A 20 24.22 46.70 -18.72
C GLY A 20 25.45 47.61 -18.55
N LEU A 21 25.41 48.54 -17.59
CA LEU A 21 26.53 49.40 -17.23
C LEU A 21 26.92 49.18 -15.77
N ALA A 22 28.23 49.19 -15.50
CA ALA A 22 28.75 49.05 -14.15
C ALA A 22 28.29 50.21 -13.26
N PRO A 23 27.88 49.95 -12.00
CA PRO A 23 27.59 51.00 -11.03
C PRO A 23 28.78 51.96 -10.84
N SER A 24 28.52 53.26 -10.80
CA SER A 24 29.55 54.31 -10.86
C SER A 24 30.20 54.66 -9.52
N ASN A 25 29.58 54.30 -8.39
CA ASN A 25 30.12 54.53 -7.04
C ASN A 25 29.87 53.31 -6.12
N PRO A 26 30.42 52.14 -6.43
CA PRO A 26 30.22 50.94 -5.61
C PRO A 26 31.01 51.02 -4.30
N THR A 27 30.45 50.47 -3.23
CA THR A 27 31.17 50.17 -1.99
C THR A 27 31.69 48.74 -2.03
N THR A 28 32.75 48.42 -1.28
CA THR A 28 33.24 47.02 -1.21
C THR A 28 32.10 46.08 -0.83
N GLY A 29 31.95 44.99 -1.58
CA GLY A 29 30.86 44.02 -1.43
C GLY A 29 29.63 44.28 -2.31
N THR A 30 29.54 45.40 -3.03
CA THR A 30 28.41 45.62 -3.96
C THR A 30 28.39 44.53 -5.02
N LEU A 31 27.23 43.91 -5.22
CA LEU A 31 26.99 42.89 -6.23
C LEU A 31 26.35 43.51 -7.48
N TRP A 32 26.85 43.14 -8.66
CA TRP A 32 26.36 43.57 -9.96
C TRP A 32 26.20 42.38 -10.90
N ILE A 33 25.02 42.22 -11.49
CA ILE A 33 24.77 41.31 -12.60
C ILE A 33 24.87 42.10 -13.90
N ASP A 34 25.96 41.87 -14.62
CA ASP A 34 26.26 42.47 -15.91
C ASP A 34 25.34 41.89 -16.98
N SER A 35 24.29 42.64 -17.35
CA SER A 35 23.33 42.24 -18.37
C SER A 35 23.75 42.62 -19.79
N SER A 36 24.96 43.19 -19.99
CA SER A 36 25.49 43.50 -21.33
C SER A 36 26.01 42.25 -22.06
N VAL A 37 26.25 41.16 -21.34
CA VAL A 37 26.78 39.88 -21.85
C VAL A 37 25.75 38.75 -21.70
N LYS A 38 25.88 37.69 -22.52
CA LYS A 38 25.01 36.50 -22.49
C LYS A 38 25.84 35.21 -22.37
N PRO A 39 25.66 34.38 -21.32
CA PRO A 39 24.78 34.61 -20.16
C PRO A 39 25.21 35.83 -19.32
N ASN A 40 24.27 36.45 -18.61
CA ASN A 40 24.60 37.57 -17.71
C ASN A 40 25.61 37.09 -16.64
N VAL A 41 26.56 37.93 -16.25
CA VAL A 41 27.65 37.54 -15.35
C VAL A 41 27.57 38.31 -14.02
N MET A 42 27.66 37.60 -12.89
CA MET A 42 27.71 38.23 -11.56
C MET A 42 29.14 38.70 -11.23
N LYS A 43 29.25 39.92 -10.73
CA LYS A 43 30.50 40.57 -10.31
C LYS A 43 30.31 41.18 -8.92
N MET A 44 31.36 41.24 -8.12
CA MET A 44 31.41 41.91 -6.83
C MET A 44 32.49 42.99 -6.87
N TRP A 45 32.21 44.16 -6.30
CA TRP A 45 33.21 45.21 -6.12
C TRP A 45 34.12 44.87 -4.94
N ASP A 46 35.43 44.75 -5.17
CA ASP A 46 36.42 44.42 -4.12
C ASP A 46 36.96 45.66 -3.37
N GLY A 47 36.50 46.87 -3.75
CA GLY A 47 37.02 48.15 -3.27
C GLY A 47 37.90 48.88 -4.29
N LYS A 48 38.31 48.22 -5.37
CA LYS A 48 39.16 48.77 -6.43
C LYS A 48 38.68 48.43 -7.85
N SER A 49 38.09 47.26 -8.04
CA SER A 49 37.65 46.74 -9.33
C SER A 49 36.44 45.79 -9.22
N TRP A 50 35.74 45.60 -10.33
CA TRP A 50 34.66 44.61 -10.43
C TRP A 50 35.25 43.22 -10.70
N VAL A 51 35.12 42.32 -9.74
CA VAL A 51 35.63 40.94 -9.80
C VAL A 51 34.49 39.98 -10.10
N VAL A 52 34.64 39.15 -11.13
CA VAL A 52 33.64 38.12 -11.49
C VAL A 52 33.50 37.11 -10.35
N GLN A 53 32.27 36.85 -9.94
CA GLN A 53 31.92 35.78 -9.01
C GLN A 53 31.66 34.52 -9.83
N SER A 54 32.71 33.74 -10.05
CA SER A 54 32.62 32.42 -10.69
C SER A 54 32.51 31.33 -9.62
N LEU A 55 31.69 30.33 -9.89
CA LEU A 55 31.76 29.07 -9.15
C LEU A 55 32.98 28.30 -9.66
N ASP A 56 33.86 27.89 -8.74
CA ASP A 56 35.00 27.03 -9.06
C ASP A 56 34.48 25.62 -9.37
N LEU A 57 34.92 25.03 -10.48
CA LEU A 57 34.58 23.65 -10.85
C LEU A 57 34.96 22.68 -9.71
N ALA A 58 36.04 22.96 -8.98
CA ALA A 58 36.45 22.20 -7.79
C ALA A 58 35.41 22.15 -6.67
N SER A 59 34.57 23.19 -6.58
CA SER A 59 33.51 23.32 -5.58
C SER A 59 32.17 22.72 -6.02
N LEU A 60 31.98 22.55 -7.32
CA LEU A 60 30.74 22.03 -7.92
C LEU A 60 30.81 20.53 -8.20
N ASP A 61 31.93 20.05 -8.73
CA ASP A 61 32.19 18.63 -8.96
C ASP A 61 33.68 18.37 -8.75
N LYS A 62 34.01 17.97 -7.51
CA LYS A 62 35.38 17.67 -7.11
C LYS A 62 35.96 16.52 -7.94
N ASP A 63 35.16 15.54 -8.34
CA ASP A 63 35.65 14.36 -9.05
C ASP A 63 35.98 14.66 -10.51
N ALA A 64 35.13 15.45 -11.20
CA ALA A 64 35.42 15.97 -12.54
C ALA A 64 36.63 16.90 -12.52
N ASN A 65 36.67 17.83 -11.56
CA ASN A 65 37.81 18.73 -11.40
C ASN A 65 39.11 17.99 -11.05
N ASP A 66 39.07 16.97 -10.19
CA ASP A 66 40.24 16.15 -9.85
C ASP A 66 40.71 15.32 -11.07
N LYS A 67 39.82 14.80 -11.89
CA LYS A 67 40.18 14.10 -13.14
C LYS A 67 40.82 15.04 -14.15
N ILE A 68 40.24 16.22 -14.37
CA ILE A 68 40.78 17.26 -15.25
C ILE A 68 42.12 17.75 -14.72
N LYS A 69 42.24 18.00 -13.41
CA LYS A 69 43.48 18.44 -12.76
C LYS A 69 44.55 17.34 -12.79
N ASN A 70 44.20 16.08 -12.57
CA ASN A 70 45.14 14.96 -12.68
C ASN A 70 45.58 14.74 -14.13
N ALA A 71 44.69 14.85 -15.11
CA ALA A 71 45.04 14.83 -16.52
C ALA A 71 45.96 16.00 -16.89
N ALA A 72 45.62 17.22 -16.46
CA ALA A 72 46.42 18.42 -16.68
C ALA A 72 47.78 18.35 -15.99
N THR A 73 47.87 17.87 -14.75
CA THR A 73 49.12 17.75 -13.98
C THR A 73 50.00 16.63 -14.53
N THR A 74 49.40 15.48 -14.89
CA THR A 74 50.18 14.38 -15.48
C THR A 74 50.69 14.75 -16.87
N LEU A 75 49.90 15.43 -17.70
CA LEU A 75 50.32 15.96 -19.00
C LEU A 75 51.26 17.17 -18.91
N SER A 76 51.20 17.95 -17.82
CA SER A 76 52.17 19.01 -17.54
C SER A 76 53.53 18.41 -17.21
N ASN A 77 53.58 17.45 -16.28
CA ASN A 77 54.81 16.78 -15.86
C ASN A 77 55.52 16.01 -16.98
N LEU A 78 54.79 15.61 -18.04
CA LEU A 78 55.29 14.95 -19.26
C LEU A 78 55.92 15.92 -20.29
N ALA A 79 55.99 17.21 -19.99
CA ALA A 79 56.38 18.26 -20.92
C ALA A 79 57.03 19.47 -20.24
N ASP A 80 57.34 19.37 -18.95
CA ASP A 80 57.84 20.49 -18.14
C ASP A 80 59.19 21.02 -18.65
N ASP A 81 59.95 20.19 -19.36
CA ASP A 81 61.21 20.54 -20.03
C ASP A 81 61.03 21.00 -21.50
N SER A 82 59.77 21.25 -21.92
CA SER A 82 59.36 21.61 -23.29
C SER A 82 59.69 20.56 -24.36
N LYS A 83 59.84 19.30 -23.95
CA LYS A 83 60.16 18.18 -24.82
C LYS A 83 59.28 16.98 -24.49
N ILE A 84 59.24 16.03 -25.43
CA ILE A 84 58.61 14.73 -25.23
C ILE A 84 59.61 13.64 -25.63
N ASP A 85 60.03 12.83 -24.66
CA ASP A 85 60.93 11.68 -24.83
C ASP A 85 60.17 10.36 -25.11
N ILE A 86 60.88 9.23 -25.19
CA ILE A 86 60.23 7.92 -25.46
C ILE A 86 59.30 7.45 -24.33
N THR A 87 59.61 7.79 -23.08
CA THR A 87 58.79 7.46 -21.91
C THR A 87 57.46 8.20 -22.02
N GLU A 88 57.53 9.48 -22.34
CA GLU A 88 56.38 10.37 -22.44
C GLU A 88 55.53 10.03 -23.67
N ARG A 89 56.15 9.68 -24.80
CA ARG A 89 55.46 9.13 -25.98
C ARG A 89 54.73 7.82 -25.69
N SER A 90 55.28 6.97 -24.82
CA SER A 90 54.59 5.73 -24.40
C SER A 90 53.32 6.05 -23.62
N TYR A 91 53.35 7.06 -22.76
CA TYR A 91 52.15 7.52 -22.06
C TYR A 91 51.11 8.13 -23.01
N VAL A 92 51.55 8.95 -23.98
CA VAL A 92 50.68 9.50 -25.03
C VAL A 92 49.99 8.38 -25.80
N LYS A 93 50.74 7.33 -26.17
CA LYS A 93 50.22 6.15 -26.84
C LYS A 93 49.14 5.43 -26.02
N ASP A 94 49.34 5.28 -24.71
CA ASP A 94 48.34 4.68 -23.82
C ASP A 94 47.08 5.54 -23.68
N LYS A 95 47.23 6.88 -23.63
CA LYS A 95 46.08 7.80 -23.63
C LYS A 95 45.29 7.74 -24.92
N LEU A 96 45.96 7.73 -26.05
CA LEU A 96 45.33 7.55 -27.35
C LEU A 96 44.61 6.20 -27.43
N ALA A 97 45.19 5.13 -26.89
CA ALA A 97 44.57 3.81 -26.86
C ALA A 97 43.24 3.80 -26.10
N ASN A 98 43.12 4.55 -25.01
CA ASN A 98 41.85 4.72 -24.29
C ASN A 98 40.81 5.49 -25.12
N ILE A 99 41.23 6.56 -25.79
CA ILE A 99 40.36 7.40 -26.63
C ILE A 99 39.80 6.59 -27.81
N ILE A 100 40.67 5.90 -28.54
CA ILE A 100 40.32 5.20 -29.79
C ILE A 100 39.87 3.74 -29.57
N GLY A 101 40.14 3.17 -28.39
CA GLY A 101 39.77 1.81 -28.03
C GLY A 101 40.64 0.71 -28.66
N SER A 102 41.86 1.04 -29.10
CA SER A 102 42.84 0.08 -29.62
C SER A 102 44.26 0.61 -29.47
N VAL A 103 45.27 -0.27 -29.41
CA VAL A 103 46.67 0.16 -29.34
C VAL A 103 47.17 0.54 -30.73
N LEU A 104 47.67 1.77 -30.88
CA LEU A 104 48.26 2.22 -32.14
C LEU A 104 49.56 1.47 -32.45
N PRO A 105 49.78 1.00 -33.68
CA PRO A 105 51.10 0.54 -34.11
C PRO A 105 52.13 1.69 -33.98
N SER A 106 53.35 1.39 -33.53
CA SER A 106 54.38 2.44 -33.39
C SER A 106 54.78 3.08 -34.73
N ALA A 107 54.58 2.36 -35.85
CA ALA A 107 54.85 2.86 -37.20
C ALA A 107 53.62 3.53 -37.87
N ALA A 108 52.51 3.71 -37.16
CA ALA A 108 51.34 4.39 -37.71
C ALA A 108 51.64 5.88 -37.90
N ASN A 109 51.37 6.39 -39.10
CA ASN A 109 51.63 7.77 -39.51
C ASN A 109 50.39 8.68 -39.43
N THR A 110 49.24 8.15 -38.97
CA THR A 110 48.03 8.94 -38.76
C THR A 110 47.10 8.28 -37.75
N LEU A 111 46.33 9.10 -37.03
CA LEU A 111 45.26 8.67 -36.14
C LEU A 111 43.95 8.45 -36.92
N PRO A 112 43.03 7.59 -36.44
CA PRO A 112 41.71 7.43 -37.05
C PRO A 112 40.92 8.75 -37.04
N VAL A 113 40.14 9.01 -38.09
CA VAL A 113 39.21 10.15 -38.13
C VAL A 113 37.95 9.88 -37.28
N ALA A 114 37.28 10.93 -36.80
CA ALA A 114 36.09 10.81 -35.93
C ALA A 114 35.01 9.86 -36.49
N THR A 115 34.73 9.93 -37.80
CA THR A 115 33.75 9.05 -38.46
C THR A 115 34.15 7.57 -38.44
N ALA A 116 35.45 7.27 -38.48
CA ALA A 116 35.97 5.91 -38.35
C ALA A 116 35.85 5.40 -36.90
N LEU A 117 36.07 6.28 -35.90
CA LEU A 117 35.84 5.94 -34.49
C LEU A 117 34.36 5.66 -34.19
N ASP A 118 33.46 6.50 -34.69
CA ASP A 118 32.01 6.31 -34.55
C ASP A 118 31.57 4.96 -35.15
N SER A 119 32.11 4.59 -36.32
CA SER A 119 31.82 3.31 -36.98
C SER A 119 32.49 2.11 -36.30
N GLY A 120 33.63 2.32 -35.64
CA GLY A 120 34.43 1.27 -35.02
C GLY A 120 33.88 0.74 -33.69
N GLY A 121 33.03 1.51 -33.02
CA GLY A 121 32.25 1.03 -31.87
C GLY A 121 33.05 0.82 -30.58
N LYS A 122 34.22 1.45 -30.43
CA LYS A 122 35.18 1.21 -29.34
C LYS A 122 35.81 2.52 -28.85
N GLY A 123 36.35 2.48 -27.64
CA GLY A 123 37.06 3.61 -27.03
C GLY A 123 36.13 4.61 -26.35
N GLU A 124 36.73 5.52 -25.58
CA GLU A 124 36.02 6.59 -24.86
C GLU A 124 35.23 7.48 -25.82
N PHE A 125 35.84 7.89 -26.93
CA PHE A 125 35.23 8.76 -27.94
C PHE A 125 33.86 8.24 -28.41
N TYR A 126 33.82 6.96 -28.84
CA TYR A 126 32.58 6.33 -29.27
C TYR A 126 31.62 6.14 -28.10
N SER A 127 32.12 5.68 -26.95
CA SER A 127 31.28 5.29 -25.82
C SER A 127 30.46 6.46 -25.29
N VAL A 128 31.07 7.62 -25.09
CA VAL A 128 30.36 8.81 -24.60
C VAL A 128 29.32 9.32 -25.61
N ARG A 129 29.68 9.36 -26.90
CA ARG A 129 28.77 9.76 -27.98
C ARG A 129 27.61 8.77 -28.14
N LYS A 130 27.85 7.47 -27.99
CA LYS A 130 26.80 6.44 -28.07
C LYS A 130 25.84 6.54 -26.89
N GLN A 131 26.33 6.80 -25.68
CA GLN A 131 25.49 7.04 -24.51
C GLN A 131 24.58 8.26 -24.71
N ALA A 132 25.11 9.36 -25.28
CA ALA A 132 24.32 10.55 -25.62
C ALA A 132 23.13 10.23 -26.53
N ILE A 133 23.36 9.50 -27.63
CA ILE A 133 22.28 9.09 -28.53
C ILE A 133 21.26 8.21 -27.81
N ASN A 134 21.73 7.23 -27.02
CA ASN A 134 20.85 6.29 -26.33
C ASN A 134 19.92 6.99 -25.31
N ILE A 135 20.36 8.09 -24.70
CA ILE A 135 19.54 8.88 -23.76
C ILE A 135 18.69 9.97 -24.44
N GLY A 136 18.78 10.10 -25.77
CA GLY A 136 17.95 11.00 -26.57
C GLY A 136 18.58 12.37 -26.89
N ILE A 137 19.90 12.54 -26.71
CA ILE A 137 20.61 13.75 -27.16
C ILE A 137 20.82 13.64 -28.68
N PRO A 138 20.35 14.62 -29.48
CA PRO A 138 20.49 14.56 -30.93
C PRO A 138 21.95 14.77 -31.36
N THR A 139 22.34 14.18 -32.49
CA THR A 139 23.70 14.34 -33.05
C THR A 139 24.01 15.77 -33.51
N SER A 140 22.98 16.62 -33.63
CA SER A 140 23.10 18.06 -33.89
C SER A 140 23.42 18.89 -32.64
N ASP A 141 23.43 18.29 -31.46
CA ASP A 141 23.72 18.98 -30.19
C ASP A 141 25.15 19.53 -30.18
N THR A 142 25.32 20.75 -29.64
CA THR A 142 26.61 21.44 -29.64
C THR A 142 27.69 20.69 -28.86
N ASN A 143 27.35 20.09 -27.71
CA ASN A 143 28.29 19.32 -26.90
C ASN A 143 28.63 17.98 -27.57
N TYR A 144 27.64 17.37 -28.24
CA TYR A 144 27.87 16.16 -29.05
C TYR A 144 28.88 16.43 -30.18
N ILE A 145 28.71 17.54 -30.91
CA ILE A 145 29.60 17.95 -32.01
C ILE A 145 30.99 18.33 -31.46
N ALA A 146 31.06 19.02 -30.32
CA ALA A 146 32.31 19.49 -29.74
C ALA A 146 33.33 18.38 -29.50
N VAL A 147 32.90 17.18 -29.06
CA VAL A 147 33.80 16.02 -28.87
C VAL A 147 34.51 15.64 -30.17
N ALA A 148 33.79 15.59 -31.29
CA ALA A 148 34.39 15.33 -32.60
C ALA A 148 35.35 16.46 -33.02
N THR A 149 34.94 17.71 -32.84
CA THR A 149 35.77 18.87 -33.18
C THR A 149 37.08 18.90 -32.40
N GLN A 150 37.03 18.71 -31.07
CA GLN A 150 38.24 18.77 -30.24
C GLN A 150 39.13 17.54 -30.41
N TYR A 151 38.56 16.36 -30.69
CA TYR A 151 39.37 15.21 -31.11
C TYR A 151 40.10 15.47 -32.43
N THR A 152 39.43 16.06 -33.43
CA THR A 152 40.08 16.43 -34.69
C THR A 152 41.21 17.45 -34.48
N ASN A 153 41.00 18.45 -33.61
CA ASN A 153 42.05 19.42 -33.26
C ASN A 153 43.26 18.75 -32.59
N LEU A 154 42.99 17.83 -31.64
CA LEU A 154 44.04 17.04 -30.97
C LEU A 154 44.82 16.19 -31.99
N LYS A 155 44.11 15.51 -32.89
CA LYS A 155 44.72 14.73 -33.98
C LYS A 155 45.66 15.60 -34.82
N THR A 156 45.16 16.73 -35.32
CA THR A 156 45.94 17.63 -36.18
C THR A 156 47.17 18.16 -35.46
N TYR A 157 47.05 18.50 -34.18
CA TYR A 157 48.19 18.96 -33.38
C TYR A 157 49.25 17.87 -33.20
N LEU A 158 48.86 16.65 -32.81
CA LEU A 158 49.78 15.55 -32.56
C LEU A 158 50.51 15.09 -33.83
N GLU A 159 49.83 15.08 -34.98
CA GLU A 159 50.40 14.73 -36.29
C GLU A 159 51.33 15.81 -36.87
N ALA A 160 51.22 17.06 -36.39
CA ALA A 160 52.09 18.15 -36.82
C ALA A 160 53.43 18.18 -36.07
N LEU A 161 53.59 17.35 -35.03
CA LEU A 161 54.80 17.29 -34.24
C LEU A 161 55.94 16.62 -35.03
N THR A 162 57.15 17.14 -34.85
CA THR A 162 58.36 16.68 -35.56
C THR A 162 59.47 16.40 -34.54
N PRO A 163 60.45 15.53 -34.84
CA PRO A 163 60.71 14.85 -36.11
C PRO A 163 59.91 13.55 -36.34
N ILE A 164 59.11 13.13 -35.37
CA ILE A 164 58.39 11.84 -35.36
C ILE A 164 57.03 11.99 -34.68
N ASP A 165 56.15 11.03 -34.91
CA ASP A 165 54.81 11.03 -34.31
C ASP A 165 54.87 10.89 -32.78
N ALA A 166 53.94 11.59 -32.10
CA ALA A 166 53.87 11.66 -30.64
C ALA A 166 53.56 10.31 -29.95
N TRP A 167 53.19 9.28 -30.69
CA TRP A 167 52.92 7.91 -30.21
C TRP A 167 53.91 6.88 -30.73
N ASP A 168 54.91 7.27 -31.52
CA ASP A 168 55.93 6.34 -31.99
C ASP A 168 56.84 5.95 -30.83
N THR A 169 56.83 4.68 -30.45
CA THR A 169 57.68 4.10 -29.40
C THR A 169 58.66 3.06 -29.95
N SER A 170 58.93 3.09 -31.26
CA SER A 170 59.81 2.13 -31.91
C SER A 170 61.25 2.25 -31.40
N ILE A 171 61.92 1.09 -31.29
CA ILE A 171 63.29 1.00 -30.76
C ILE A 171 64.26 1.87 -31.56
N GLY A 172 64.05 2.00 -32.88
CA GLY A 172 64.89 2.83 -33.77
C GLY A 172 64.79 4.33 -33.50
N ASN A 173 63.69 4.80 -32.90
CA ASN A 173 63.43 6.21 -32.61
C ASN A 173 63.52 6.54 -31.11
N LYS A 174 64.10 5.66 -30.29
CA LYS A 174 64.19 5.82 -28.83
C LYS A 174 64.94 7.07 -28.37
N ASP A 175 65.98 7.48 -29.12
CA ASP A 175 66.85 8.61 -28.76
C ASP A 175 66.34 9.95 -29.34
N LYS A 176 65.23 9.92 -30.07
CA LYS A 176 64.61 11.11 -30.65
C LYS A 176 63.71 11.79 -29.62
N VAL A 177 63.74 13.12 -29.63
CA VAL A 177 62.96 13.97 -28.73
C VAL A 177 62.16 14.97 -29.56
N ILE A 178 60.89 15.16 -29.20
CA ILE A 178 59.97 16.09 -29.87
C ILE A 178 59.94 17.41 -29.09
N PRO A 179 60.36 18.55 -29.66
CA PRO A 179 60.18 19.85 -29.02
C PRO A 179 58.70 20.28 -29.09
N ILE A 180 58.17 20.81 -28.00
CA ILE A 180 56.78 21.28 -27.92
C ILE A 180 56.69 22.64 -27.22
N ASN A 181 55.54 23.31 -27.39
CA ASN A 181 55.13 24.39 -26.50
C ASN A 181 54.24 23.79 -25.39
N PRO A 182 54.68 23.78 -24.12
CA PRO A 182 53.94 23.14 -23.02
C PRO A 182 52.51 23.67 -22.84
N THR A 183 52.29 24.97 -23.09
CA THR A 183 50.95 25.57 -22.97
C THR A 183 50.03 25.06 -24.06
N VAL A 184 50.49 25.06 -25.32
CA VAL A 184 49.68 24.56 -26.45
C VAL A 184 49.41 23.06 -26.32
N TRP A 185 50.41 22.28 -25.89
CA TRP A 185 50.28 20.86 -25.61
C TRP A 185 49.15 20.60 -24.61
N ARG A 186 49.25 21.23 -23.43
CA ARG A 186 48.28 21.10 -22.35
C ARG A 186 46.90 21.55 -22.78
N ASP A 187 46.78 22.72 -23.39
CA ASP A 187 45.50 23.30 -23.77
C ASP A 187 44.79 22.46 -24.83
N THR A 188 45.52 21.78 -25.71
CA THR A 188 44.93 20.92 -26.76
C THR A 188 44.32 19.65 -26.16
N TRP A 189 45.04 18.96 -25.27
CA TRP A 189 44.51 17.80 -24.54
C TRP A 189 43.35 18.19 -23.61
N LEU A 190 43.51 19.30 -22.90
CA LEU A 190 42.50 19.81 -21.97
C LEU A 190 41.17 20.07 -22.68
N LYS A 191 41.19 20.70 -23.86
CA LYS A 191 39.97 20.96 -24.66
C LYS A 191 39.26 19.69 -25.08
N TYR A 192 39.99 18.62 -25.43
CA TYR A 192 39.38 17.33 -25.72
C TYR A 192 38.68 16.77 -24.48
N TYR A 193 39.38 16.67 -23.34
CA TYR A 193 38.79 16.12 -22.11
C TYR A 193 37.60 16.95 -21.61
N GLN A 194 37.71 18.28 -21.63
CA GLN A 194 36.59 19.18 -21.30
C GLN A 194 35.37 18.96 -22.19
N SER A 195 35.55 18.66 -23.48
CA SER A 195 34.42 18.36 -24.37
C SER A 195 33.75 17.02 -24.04
N VAL A 196 34.52 16.02 -23.63
CA VAL A 196 34.00 14.72 -23.17
C VAL A 196 33.25 14.86 -21.86
N ASP A 197 33.79 15.62 -20.90
CA ASP A 197 33.16 15.89 -19.62
C ASP A 197 31.86 16.69 -19.79
N ALA A 198 31.87 17.74 -20.60
CA ALA A 198 30.67 18.54 -20.88
C ALA A 198 29.54 17.70 -21.52
N LEU A 199 29.87 16.78 -22.42
CA LEU A 199 28.88 15.84 -22.97
C LEU A 199 28.39 14.85 -21.90
N SER A 200 29.28 14.39 -21.02
CA SER A 200 28.94 13.49 -19.91
C SER A 200 28.00 14.15 -18.89
N GLU A 201 28.24 15.41 -18.54
CA GLU A 201 27.34 16.22 -17.71
C GLU A 201 25.96 16.38 -18.35
N LEU A 202 25.91 16.65 -19.66
CA LEU A 202 24.65 16.73 -20.39
C LEU A 202 23.90 15.40 -20.40
N ILE A 203 24.61 14.27 -20.55
CA ILE A 203 24.02 12.92 -20.45
C ILE A 203 23.40 12.71 -19.08
N GLN A 204 24.10 13.08 -18.00
CA GLN A 204 23.59 12.95 -16.63
C GLN A 204 22.37 13.84 -16.38
N ALA A 205 22.42 15.09 -16.84
CA ALA A 205 21.28 16.01 -16.75
C ALA A 205 20.06 15.47 -17.51
N LYS A 206 20.27 14.93 -18.73
CA LYS A 206 19.19 14.31 -19.51
C LYS A 206 18.64 13.05 -18.87
N ALA A 207 19.51 12.22 -18.29
CA ALA A 207 19.10 11.04 -17.54
C ALA A 207 18.24 11.42 -16.33
N LYS A 208 18.64 12.45 -15.57
CA LYS A 208 17.85 13.00 -14.47
C LYS A 208 16.51 13.55 -14.95
N GLU A 209 16.49 14.35 -16.01
CA GLU A 209 15.26 14.87 -16.61
C GLU A 209 14.30 13.74 -16.99
N ASN A 210 14.82 12.66 -17.62
CA ASN A 210 14.02 11.50 -18.01
C ASN A 210 13.42 10.75 -16.81
N VAL A 211 14.07 10.79 -15.65
CA VAL A 211 13.56 10.22 -14.39
C VAL A 211 12.56 11.17 -13.71
N ASP A 212 12.92 12.44 -13.56
CA ASP A 212 12.09 13.45 -12.89
C ASP A 212 10.76 13.70 -13.63
N ASN A 213 10.78 13.57 -14.97
CA ASN A 213 9.57 13.68 -15.78
C ASN A 213 8.66 12.45 -15.65
N GLN A 214 9.06 11.36 -14.98
CA GLN A 214 8.16 10.23 -14.73
C GLN A 214 7.13 10.59 -13.65
N LYS A 215 5.87 10.65 -14.06
CA LYS A 215 4.73 10.82 -13.17
C LYS A 215 4.05 9.46 -12.99
N PRO A 216 4.13 8.84 -11.79
CA PRO A 216 3.54 7.54 -11.53
C PRO A 216 2.02 7.55 -11.72
N GLY A 217 1.48 6.36 -11.97
CA GLY A 217 0.06 6.13 -12.26
C GLY A 217 -0.88 6.54 -11.12
N GLY A 218 -2.05 7.07 -11.46
CA GLY A 218 -3.18 7.25 -10.56
C GLY A 218 -4.10 6.02 -10.48
N ARG A 219 -5.28 6.19 -9.89
CA ARG A 219 -6.33 5.16 -9.87
C ARG A 219 -6.84 4.84 -11.28
N ASN A 220 -7.19 3.58 -11.54
CA ASN A 220 -7.90 3.23 -12.77
C ASN A 220 -9.30 3.86 -12.81
N MET A 221 -9.55 4.68 -13.83
CA MET A 221 -10.79 5.42 -14.02
C MET A 221 -11.85 4.64 -14.82
N LEU A 222 -11.47 3.50 -15.43
CA LEU A 222 -12.38 2.66 -16.20
C LEU A 222 -12.95 1.54 -15.34
N LYS A 223 -14.26 1.33 -15.45
CA LYS A 223 -15.05 0.24 -14.87
C LYS A 223 -15.27 -0.91 -15.86
N ASN A 224 -15.55 -2.11 -15.37
CA ASN A 224 -15.76 -3.32 -16.17
C ASN A 224 -14.57 -3.55 -17.13
N THR A 225 -13.38 -3.74 -16.55
CA THR A 225 -12.11 -3.76 -17.30
C THR A 225 -11.42 -5.11 -17.33
N ALA A 226 -11.84 -6.06 -16.50
CA ALA A 226 -11.26 -7.41 -16.42
C ALA A 226 -12.29 -8.45 -15.97
N ASP A 227 -11.95 -9.73 -16.15
CA ASP A 227 -12.78 -10.91 -15.89
C ASP A 227 -14.25 -10.74 -16.30
N PHE A 228 -14.45 -10.54 -17.60
CA PHE A 228 -15.74 -10.14 -18.14
C PHE A 228 -16.81 -11.23 -17.95
N ILE A 229 -17.82 -10.93 -17.13
CA ILE A 229 -19.08 -11.68 -17.08
C ILE A 229 -20.04 -11.19 -18.19
N ALA A 230 -19.97 -9.90 -18.51
CA ALA A 230 -20.76 -9.21 -19.53
C ALA A 230 -20.01 -7.96 -20.01
N ASN A 231 -20.28 -7.49 -21.22
CA ASN A 231 -19.69 -6.31 -21.85
C ASN A 231 -20.33 -4.98 -21.39
N ARG A 232 -20.68 -4.86 -20.10
CA ARG A 232 -21.60 -3.81 -19.58
C ARG A 232 -21.20 -2.38 -19.90
N MET A 233 -19.90 -2.10 -20.05
CA MET A 233 -19.38 -0.76 -20.34
C MET A 233 -18.83 -0.61 -21.77
N TRP A 234 -18.94 -1.65 -22.60
CA TRP A 234 -18.31 -1.71 -23.92
C TRP A 234 -19.35 -2.02 -24.99
N ALA A 235 -19.68 -1.01 -25.79
CA ALA A 235 -20.66 -1.10 -26.85
C ALA A 235 -20.00 -1.21 -28.24
N ASP A 236 -20.75 -1.79 -29.17
CA ASP A 236 -20.36 -1.87 -30.58
C ASP A 236 -20.11 -0.48 -31.17
N ASN A 237 -19.05 -0.37 -31.96
CA ASN A 237 -18.68 0.84 -32.71
C ASN A 237 -18.77 0.62 -34.24
N GLY A 238 -19.45 -0.44 -34.69
CA GLY A 238 -19.84 -0.68 -36.08
C GLY A 238 -19.31 -1.96 -36.71
N SER A 239 -18.72 -2.89 -35.95
CA SER A 239 -18.23 -4.20 -36.46
C SER A 239 -18.91 -5.40 -35.79
N GLY A 240 -19.92 -5.14 -34.95
CA GLY A 240 -20.64 -6.15 -34.18
C GLY A 240 -20.33 -6.06 -32.69
N PRO A 241 -21.18 -6.64 -31.83
CA PRO A 241 -20.99 -6.56 -30.39
C PRO A 241 -19.68 -7.21 -29.96
N ALA A 242 -19.07 -6.69 -28.90
CA ALA A 242 -18.03 -7.44 -28.21
C ALA A 242 -18.67 -8.37 -27.18
N TYR A 243 -18.10 -9.57 -27.06
CA TYR A 243 -18.66 -10.62 -26.23
C TYR A 243 -17.63 -11.09 -25.20
N PRO A 244 -18.05 -11.40 -23.96
CA PRO A 244 -17.22 -12.17 -23.05
C PRO A 244 -16.78 -13.49 -23.72
N ASP A 245 -15.51 -13.80 -23.60
CA ASP A 245 -14.92 -15.00 -24.19
C ASP A 245 -14.25 -15.85 -23.10
N THR A 246 -14.67 -17.12 -23.04
CA THR A 246 -14.18 -18.13 -22.10
C THR A 246 -13.13 -19.05 -22.74
N SER A 247 -12.90 -18.95 -24.05
CA SER A 247 -11.95 -19.79 -24.79
C SER A 247 -10.54 -19.22 -24.81
N VAL A 248 -10.41 -17.89 -24.85
CA VAL A 248 -9.13 -17.17 -24.76
C VAL A 248 -9.07 -16.46 -23.41
N LEU A 249 -8.35 -17.04 -22.46
CA LEU A 249 -8.22 -16.55 -21.09
C LEU A 249 -6.86 -15.87 -20.88
N TYR A 250 -6.84 -14.86 -20.02
CA TYR A 250 -5.61 -14.25 -19.51
C TYR A 250 -5.51 -14.50 -18.00
N ASN A 251 -4.49 -15.23 -17.55
CA ASN A 251 -4.33 -15.63 -16.15
C ASN A 251 -5.61 -16.24 -15.54
N GLY A 252 -6.32 -17.08 -16.32
CA GLY A 252 -7.58 -17.73 -15.92
C GLY A 252 -8.82 -16.82 -15.94
N LYS A 253 -8.69 -15.53 -16.27
CA LYS A 253 -9.79 -14.57 -16.36
C LYS A 253 -10.37 -14.49 -17.77
N ARG A 254 -11.68 -14.25 -17.84
CA ARG A 254 -12.42 -14.08 -19.11
C ARG A 254 -12.04 -12.77 -19.78
N THR A 255 -11.86 -12.83 -21.10
CA THR A 255 -11.52 -11.67 -21.93
C THR A 255 -12.79 -11.15 -22.61
N ILE A 256 -12.69 -10.01 -23.28
CA ILE A 256 -13.72 -9.56 -24.21
C ILE A 256 -13.19 -9.68 -25.64
N LYS A 257 -13.94 -10.39 -26.49
CA LYS A 257 -13.63 -10.60 -27.91
C LYS A 257 -14.20 -9.43 -28.71
N VAL A 258 -13.31 -8.66 -29.34
CA VAL A 258 -13.63 -7.44 -30.10
C VAL A 258 -13.45 -7.69 -31.60
N PRO A 259 -14.52 -7.60 -32.40
CA PRO A 259 -14.43 -7.64 -33.87
C PRO A 259 -13.78 -6.37 -34.43
N MET A 260 -12.78 -6.52 -35.30
CA MET A 260 -12.05 -5.41 -35.91
C MET A 260 -12.48 -5.20 -37.38
N PRO A 261 -12.36 -3.98 -37.96
CA PRO A 261 -11.64 -2.80 -37.45
C PRO A 261 -12.45 -1.85 -36.56
N ASN A 262 -13.78 -1.86 -36.60
CA ASN A 262 -14.54 -0.80 -35.94
C ASN A 262 -14.58 -0.97 -34.41
N GLY A 263 -14.44 -2.20 -33.92
CA GLY A 263 -14.22 -2.51 -32.51
C GLY A 263 -15.32 -2.00 -31.58
N VAL A 264 -14.92 -1.47 -30.42
CA VAL A 264 -15.83 -1.05 -29.35
C VAL A 264 -15.54 0.34 -28.82
N LYS A 265 -16.59 0.94 -28.26
CA LYS A 265 -16.51 2.21 -27.53
C LYS A 265 -16.94 2.02 -26.08
N TYR A 266 -16.31 2.78 -25.19
CA TYR A 266 -16.69 2.82 -23.79
C TYR A 266 -17.94 3.66 -23.59
N LEU A 267 -18.88 3.18 -22.79
CA LEU A 267 -20.19 3.80 -22.61
C LEU A 267 -20.17 5.00 -21.65
N ASP A 268 -19.27 5.01 -20.66
CA ASP A 268 -19.13 6.10 -19.69
C ASP A 268 -18.02 7.08 -20.12
N GLY A 269 -18.05 7.45 -21.42
CA GLY A 269 -17.04 8.26 -22.12
C GLY A 269 -16.94 9.73 -21.67
N ASN A 270 -17.45 10.07 -20.50
CA ASN A 270 -17.52 11.46 -20.02
C ASN A 270 -16.50 11.73 -18.93
N ILE A 271 -15.32 11.12 -19.04
CA ILE A 271 -14.26 11.25 -18.04
C ILE A 271 -13.61 12.63 -18.18
N LEU A 272 -13.90 13.54 -17.24
CA LEU A 272 -13.30 14.87 -17.23
C LEU A 272 -11.81 14.78 -16.92
N LEU A 273 -11.00 15.38 -17.78
CA LEU A 273 -9.54 15.41 -17.66
C LEU A 273 -9.06 16.70 -16.98
N LYS A 274 -8.02 16.59 -16.16
CA LYS A 274 -7.29 17.73 -15.62
C LYS A 274 -6.44 18.40 -16.69
N ARG A 275 -6.25 19.71 -16.59
CA ARG A 275 -5.36 20.51 -17.46
C ARG A 275 -3.89 20.25 -17.12
N ASP A 276 -3.01 20.41 -18.11
CA ASP A 276 -1.55 20.24 -17.97
C ASP A 276 -1.14 18.92 -17.29
N MET A 277 -1.88 17.84 -17.59
CA MET A 277 -1.76 16.56 -16.92
C MET A 277 -1.50 15.44 -17.92
N TYR A 278 -0.57 14.56 -17.57
CA TYR A 278 -0.33 13.34 -18.34
C TYR A 278 -1.41 12.31 -18.01
N TYR A 279 -1.85 11.60 -19.03
CA TYR A 279 -2.71 10.43 -18.91
C TYR A 279 -2.16 9.28 -19.73
N THR A 280 -2.34 8.07 -19.22
CA THR A 280 -1.97 6.83 -19.92
C THR A 280 -3.19 5.92 -20.04
N TYR A 281 -3.53 5.55 -21.27
CA TYR A 281 -4.53 4.54 -21.60
C TYR A 281 -3.81 3.26 -22.04
N ALA A 282 -4.11 2.13 -21.39
CA ALA A 282 -3.47 0.86 -21.63
C ALA A 282 -4.47 -0.29 -21.58
N VAL A 283 -4.14 -1.39 -22.27
CA VAL A 283 -4.93 -2.63 -22.25
C VAL A 283 -4.04 -3.81 -22.60
N MET A 284 -4.37 -5.00 -22.08
CA MET A 284 -3.73 -6.26 -22.46
C MET A 284 -4.45 -6.86 -23.66
N VAL A 285 -3.73 -7.14 -24.75
CA VAL A 285 -4.32 -7.61 -26.02
C VAL A 285 -3.73 -8.92 -26.50
N TYR A 286 -4.57 -9.70 -27.18
CA TYR A 286 -4.20 -10.88 -27.96
C TYR A 286 -4.87 -10.79 -29.32
N GLY A 287 -4.07 -10.61 -30.37
CA GLY A 287 -4.56 -10.46 -31.75
C GLY A 287 -4.66 -11.77 -32.51
N SER A 288 -5.70 -11.92 -33.34
CA SER A 288 -5.80 -13.01 -34.31
C SER A 288 -4.67 -12.99 -35.36
N ALA A 289 -4.09 -11.82 -35.60
CA ALA A 289 -2.95 -11.55 -36.47
C ALA A 289 -2.07 -10.43 -35.86
N THR A 290 -0.91 -10.18 -36.46
CA THR A 290 0.01 -9.11 -36.05
C THR A 290 -0.58 -7.75 -36.42
N GLY A 291 -0.58 -6.81 -35.47
CA GLY A 291 -0.96 -5.42 -35.68
C GLY A 291 0.25 -4.49 -35.58
N ALA A 292 0.43 -3.60 -36.56
CA ALA A 292 1.54 -2.65 -36.57
C ALA A 292 1.40 -1.57 -35.47
N GLY A 293 0.17 -1.22 -35.11
CA GLY A 293 -0.12 -0.13 -34.19
C GLY A 293 0.21 1.25 -34.76
N GLY A 294 -0.38 2.29 -34.18
CA GLY A 294 -0.11 3.68 -34.50
C GLY A 294 -0.29 4.55 -33.27
N ASN A 295 -0.22 5.87 -33.43
CA ASN A 295 -0.45 6.80 -32.33
C ASN A 295 -1.91 6.79 -31.83
N LEU A 296 -2.87 6.37 -32.67
CA LEU A 296 -4.31 6.36 -32.39
C LEU A 296 -5.00 5.01 -32.66
N SER A 297 -4.24 3.91 -32.81
CA SER A 297 -4.82 2.58 -33.02
C SER A 297 -3.89 1.45 -32.52
N PRO A 298 -4.44 0.36 -31.93
CA PRO A 298 -5.87 0.11 -31.74
C PRO A 298 -6.47 0.83 -30.51
N LEU A 299 -5.66 1.42 -29.62
CA LEU A 299 -6.14 2.28 -28.55
C LEU A 299 -6.49 3.66 -29.11
N HIS A 300 -7.71 3.73 -29.62
CA HIS A 300 -8.31 4.99 -30.04
C HIS A 300 -9.02 5.66 -28.87
N PHE A 301 -9.16 6.97 -28.94
CA PHE A 301 -9.88 7.74 -27.95
C PHE A 301 -10.34 9.06 -28.52
N TRP A 302 -11.41 9.63 -27.96
CA TRP A 302 -11.73 11.04 -28.14
C TRP A 302 -11.33 11.81 -26.89
N ALA A 303 -10.76 12.99 -27.08
CA ALA A 303 -10.39 13.92 -26.04
C ALA A 303 -10.71 15.33 -26.53
N HIS A 304 -11.93 15.80 -26.25
CA HIS A 304 -12.46 17.04 -26.80
C HIS A 304 -13.17 17.87 -25.72
N THR A 305 -13.34 19.17 -25.95
CA THR A 305 -14.10 20.08 -25.07
C THR A 305 -15.59 19.75 -24.97
N SER A 306 -16.10 18.83 -25.79
CA SER A 306 -17.49 18.39 -25.81
C SER A 306 -17.55 16.87 -25.84
N LYS A 307 -18.50 16.33 -25.09
CA LYS A 307 -18.65 14.91 -24.74
C LYS A 307 -18.80 13.96 -25.93
N ASP A 308 -19.53 14.41 -26.96
CA ASP A 308 -19.87 13.58 -28.11
C ASP A 308 -19.18 14.06 -29.41
N THR A 309 -18.06 14.77 -29.26
CA THR A 309 -17.33 15.33 -30.41
C THR A 309 -16.08 14.53 -30.70
N ALA A 310 -15.96 14.05 -31.94
CA ALA A 310 -14.80 13.33 -32.41
C ALA A 310 -13.56 14.24 -32.45
N GLY A 311 -12.41 13.69 -32.05
CA GLY A 311 -11.10 14.34 -32.18
C GLY A 311 -10.22 14.16 -30.95
N GLN A 312 -8.95 14.54 -31.09
CA GLN A 312 -7.93 14.47 -30.04
C GLN A 312 -7.28 15.85 -29.89
N GLN A 313 -7.74 16.64 -28.92
CA GLN A 313 -7.17 17.94 -28.58
C GLN A 313 -6.06 17.82 -27.52
N VAL A 314 -5.27 16.75 -27.61
CA VAL A 314 -4.17 16.42 -26.70
C VAL A 314 -2.88 16.23 -27.49
N GLU A 315 -1.74 16.39 -26.83
CA GLU A 315 -0.45 16.07 -27.41
C GLU A 315 -0.10 14.60 -27.09
N ILE A 316 0.09 13.77 -28.11
CA ILE A 316 0.53 12.39 -27.92
C ILE A 316 2.03 12.39 -27.63
N ILE A 317 2.42 11.87 -26.47
CA ILE A 317 3.79 11.92 -25.96
C ILE A 317 4.56 10.66 -26.32
N LYS A 318 3.93 9.49 -26.14
CA LYS A 318 4.53 8.20 -26.45
C LYS A 318 3.46 7.11 -26.53
N TYR A 319 3.76 6.05 -27.26
CA TYR A 319 2.87 4.90 -27.39
C TYR A 319 3.67 3.66 -27.79
N ASP A 320 3.20 2.48 -27.39
CA ASP A 320 3.53 1.21 -28.02
C ASP A 320 2.23 0.44 -28.21
N GLN A 321 1.76 0.43 -29.44
CA GLN A 321 0.48 -0.13 -29.83
C GLN A 321 0.61 -1.31 -30.80
N SER A 322 1.85 -1.69 -31.11
CA SER A 322 2.16 -2.87 -31.91
C SER A 322 1.93 -4.13 -31.10
N PHE A 323 1.46 -5.21 -31.73
CA PHE A 323 1.32 -6.50 -31.06
C PHE A 323 1.53 -7.66 -32.02
N PRO A 324 2.19 -8.74 -31.57
CA PRO A 324 2.37 -9.94 -32.37
C PRO A 324 1.07 -10.75 -32.50
N ALA A 325 0.96 -11.54 -33.57
CA ALA A 325 -0.11 -12.52 -33.71
C ALA A 325 -0.05 -13.55 -32.57
N LYS A 326 -1.20 -13.82 -31.95
CA LYS A 326 -1.40 -14.91 -30.99
C LYS A 326 -0.47 -14.87 -29.76
N GLN A 327 -0.09 -13.68 -29.30
CA GLN A 327 0.59 -13.51 -28.01
C GLN A 327 0.01 -12.33 -27.25
N TRP A 328 0.07 -12.43 -25.93
CA TRP A 328 -0.36 -11.35 -25.04
C TRP A 328 0.67 -10.23 -25.00
N LYS A 329 0.24 -9.00 -25.25
CA LYS A 329 1.07 -7.82 -25.06
C LYS A 329 0.23 -6.68 -24.48
N ARG A 330 0.77 -6.00 -23.47
CA ARG A 330 0.18 -4.76 -22.96
C ARG A 330 0.57 -3.63 -23.91
N ILE A 331 -0.42 -3.01 -24.49
CA ILE A 331 -0.26 -1.84 -25.36
C ILE A 331 -0.72 -0.58 -24.62
N TYR A 332 -0.20 0.57 -25.02
CA TYR A 332 -0.52 1.83 -24.37
C TYR A 332 -0.35 3.05 -25.28
N VAL A 333 -1.02 4.13 -24.90
CA VAL A 333 -0.81 5.50 -25.38
C VAL A 333 -0.80 6.46 -24.20
N THR A 334 0.18 7.36 -24.19
CA THR A 334 0.30 8.43 -23.21
C THR A 334 0.19 9.77 -23.92
N PHE A 335 -0.62 10.66 -23.37
CA PHE A 335 -0.81 12.02 -23.89
C PHE A 335 -0.79 13.07 -22.78
N LEU A 336 -0.54 14.32 -23.16
CA LEU A 336 -0.59 15.50 -22.29
C LEU A 336 -1.80 16.35 -22.66
N THR A 337 -2.57 16.73 -21.64
CA THR A 337 -3.71 17.63 -21.81
C THR A 337 -3.27 19.10 -21.92
N PRO A 338 -3.99 19.92 -22.68
CA PRO A 338 -3.71 21.34 -22.81
C PRO A 338 -3.87 22.08 -21.47
N LYS A 339 -3.20 23.22 -21.33
CA LYS A 339 -3.22 24.04 -20.11
C LYS A 339 -4.46 24.95 -20.01
N ASP A 340 -5.10 25.23 -21.15
CA ASP A 340 -6.06 26.31 -21.33
C ASP A 340 -7.52 25.84 -21.45
N LYS A 341 -7.78 24.53 -21.51
CA LYS A 341 -9.15 23.99 -21.69
C LYS A 341 -9.34 22.63 -21.02
N ASP A 342 -10.57 22.38 -20.58
CA ASP A 342 -11.00 21.09 -20.06
C ASP A 342 -11.42 20.17 -21.20
N LEU A 343 -11.11 18.88 -21.08
CA LEU A 343 -11.44 17.88 -22.08
C LEU A 343 -12.20 16.71 -21.43
N PHE A 344 -13.09 16.08 -22.21
CA PHE A 344 -13.74 14.83 -21.88
C PHE A 344 -13.11 13.69 -22.67
N PHE A 345 -12.85 12.58 -21.98
CA PHE A 345 -12.20 11.41 -22.55
C PHE A 345 -13.15 10.23 -22.73
N THR A 346 -13.23 9.74 -23.98
CA THR A 346 -13.94 8.52 -24.36
C THR A 346 -12.95 7.51 -24.92
N PRO A 347 -12.70 6.37 -24.25
CA PRO A 347 -11.83 5.33 -24.79
C PRO A 347 -12.55 4.42 -25.78
N PHE A 348 -11.78 3.90 -26.73
CA PHE A 348 -12.20 2.95 -27.74
C PHE A 348 -11.16 1.84 -27.91
N ILE A 349 -11.57 0.77 -28.58
CA ILE A 349 -10.70 -0.12 -29.35
C ILE A 349 -11.14 0.02 -30.80
N PHE A 350 -10.26 0.53 -31.67
CA PHE A 350 -10.58 0.82 -33.07
C PHE A 350 -9.32 0.78 -33.94
N GLY A 351 -9.41 0.16 -35.12
CA GLY A 351 -8.30 -0.01 -36.05
C GLY A 351 -7.26 -1.02 -35.57
N GLY A 352 -6.08 -1.06 -36.21
CA GLY A 352 -4.97 -1.97 -35.82
C GLY A 352 -5.07 -3.41 -36.37
N LEU A 353 -6.25 -3.89 -36.75
CA LEU A 353 -6.45 -5.09 -37.60
C LEU A 353 -7.48 -4.79 -38.69
N GLY A 354 -7.34 -5.44 -39.85
CA GLY A 354 -8.30 -5.33 -40.95
C GLY A 354 -9.60 -6.09 -40.70
N THR A 355 -10.54 -5.99 -41.66
CA THR A 355 -11.83 -6.69 -41.65
C THR A 355 -11.68 -8.19 -41.44
N GLY A 356 -12.44 -8.74 -40.50
CA GLY A 356 -12.37 -10.16 -40.12
C GLY A 356 -11.31 -10.46 -39.04
N GLY A 357 -10.50 -9.48 -38.67
CA GLY A 357 -9.60 -9.57 -37.51
C GLY A 357 -10.36 -9.57 -36.19
N THR A 358 -9.78 -10.17 -35.16
CA THR A 358 -10.32 -10.17 -33.80
C THR A 358 -9.22 -9.83 -32.81
N LEU A 359 -9.57 -8.98 -31.84
CA LEU A 359 -8.73 -8.66 -30.69
C LEU A 359 -9.41 -9.17 -29.42
N HIS A 360 -8.74 -10.04 -28.66
CA HIS A 360 -9.17 -10.37 -27.31
C HIS A 360 -8.49 -9.41 -26.36
N VAL A 361 -9.27 -8.72 -25.55
CA VAL A 361 -8.76 -7.65 -24.68
C VAL A 361 -9.20 -7.84 -23.25
N ILE A 362 -8.35 -7.42 -22.32
CA ILE A 362 -8.58 -7.48 -20.88
C ILE A 362 -7.68 -6.45 -20.19
N GLU A 363 -7.95 -6.17 -18.93
CA GLU A 363 -7.12 -5.28 -18.11
C GLU A 363 -7.03 -3.86 -18.69
N PHE A 364 -8.18 -3.31 -19.10
CA PHE A 364 -8.24 -1.89 -19.48
C PHE A 364 -7.88 -0.99 -18.30
N MET A 365 -7.02 -0.01 -18.56
CA MET A 365 -6.57 0.93 -17.56
C MET A 365 -6.46 2.33 -18.16
N PHE A 366 -7.14 3.30 -17.53
CA PHE A 366 -6.94 4.71 -17.82
C PHE A 366 -6.63 5.44 -16.51
N GLN A 367 -5.48 6.11 -16.47
CA GLN A 367 -4.98 6.74 -15.24
C GLN A 367 -4.22 8.02 -15.53
N GLU A 368 -4.17 8.90 -14.53
CA GLU A 368 -3.22 10.02 -14.47
C GLU A 368 -1.79 9.49 -14.44
N GLY A 369 -0.84 10.24 -15.01
CA GLY A 369 0.56 9.86 -15.09
C GLY A 369 1.00 9.41 -16.49
N ASN A 370 2.32 9.36 -16.69
CA ASN A 370 2.96 8.99 -17.95
C ASN A 370 3.71 7.66 -17.89
N MET A 371 3.50 6.90 -16.81
CA MET A 371 4.04 5.55 -16.65
C MET A 371 2.96 4.50 -16.95
N VAL A 372 3.37 3.46 -17.67
CA VAL A 372 2.56 2.27 -17.90
C VAL A 372 2.68 1.38 -16.68
N GLY A 373 1.72 1.48 -15.77
CA GLY A 373 1.65 0.63 -14.58
C GLY A 373 1.05 -0.74 -14.85
N ASP A 374 1.04 -1.57 -13.81
CA ASP A 374 0.22 -2.77 -13.78
C ASP A 374 -1.26 -2.44 -13.63
N TRP A 375 -2.10 -3.30 -14.18
CA TRP A 375 -3.54 -3.12 -14.11
C TRP A 375 -4.03 -3.14 -12.67
N THR A 376 -4.85 -2.16 -12.34
CA THR A 376 -5.62 -2.09 -11.10
C THR A 376 -7.10 -2.03 -11.43
N GLU A 377 -7.94 -2.60 -10.56
CA GLU A 377 -9.38 -2.46 -10.70
C GLU A 377 -9.85 -1.06 -10.33
N ASN A 378 -10.99 -0.62 -10.88
CA ASN A 378 -11.60 0.64 -10.49
C ASN A 378 -11.95 0.63 -8.98
N PRO A 379 -11.47 1.61 -8.19
CA PRO A 379 -11.70 1.62 -6.74
C PRO A 379 -13.18 1.77 -6.38
N ASP A 380 -14.00 2.43 -7.21
CA ASP A 380 -15.43 2.59 -6.94
C ASP A 380 -16.17 1.25 -7.12
N GLU A 381 -15.77 0.40 -8.07
CA GLU A 381 -16.32 -0.97 -8.21
C GLU A 381 -15.91 -1.86 -7.02
N VAL A 382 -14.68 -1.73 -6.54
CA VAL A 382 -14.21 -2.44 -5.34
C VAL A 382 -15.03 -2.01 -4.13
N GLN A 383 -15.20 -0.70 -3.91
CA GLN A 383 -15.97 -0.17 -2.79
C GLN A 383 -17.44 -0.60 -2.87
N ALA A 384 -18.08 -0.51 -4.04
CA ALA A 384 -19.47 -0.93 -4.22
C ALA A 384 -19.69 -2.42 -3.90
N ARG A 385 -18.71 -3.29 -4.20
CA ARG A 385 -18.79 -4.70 -3.80
C ARG A 385 -18.66 -4.88 -2.29
N ILE A 386 -17.76 -4.13 -1.64
CA ILE A 386 -17.61 -4.14 -0.18
C ILE A 386 -18.91 -3.69 0.48
N ASP A 387 -19.48 -2.58 0.04
CA ASP A 387 -20.75 -2.05 0.56
C ASP A 387 -21.90 -3.03 0.34
N LYS A 388 -21.96 -3.69 -0.83
CA LYS A 388 -22.95 -4.74 -1.10
C LYS A 388 -22.79 -5.91 -0.13
N VAL A 389 -21.57 -6.40 0.09
CA VAL A 389 -21.30 -7.48 1.05
C VAL A 389 -21.70 -7.06 2.46
N GLN A 390 -21.40 -5.82 2.88
CA GLN A 390 -21.81 -5.29 4.19
C GLN A 390 -23.34 -5.20 4.32
N GLY A 391 -24.03 -4.75 3.26
CA GLY A 391 -25.49 -4.67 3.21
C GLY A 391 -26.16 -6.05 3.23
N ASP A 392 -25.67 -6.99 2.41
CA ASP A 392 -26.16 -8.37 2.34
C ASP A 392 -26.00 -9.07 3.71
N LEU A 393 -24.90 -8.79 4.42
CA LEU A 393 -24.61 -9.32 5.76
C LEU A 393 -25.25 -8.49 6.90
N ARG A 394 -25.96 -7.39 6.59
CA ARG A 394 -26.59 -6.47 7.56
C ARG A 394 -25.65 -6.03 8.69
N LEU A 395 -24.40 -5.73 8.36
CA LEU A 395 -23.41 -5.28 9.34
C LEU A 395 -23.66 -3.80 9.69
N THR A 396 -24.60 -3.53 10.61
CA THR A 396 -24.97 -2.18 11.06
C THR A 396 -24.15 -1.68 12.26
N SER A 397 -23.19 -2.48 12.73
CA SER A 397 -22.30 -2.19 13.86
C SER A 397 -20.96 -2.92 13.64
N PRO A 398 -19.86 -2.53 14.33
CA PRO A 398 -18.61 -3.29 14.27
C PRO A 398 -18.89 -4.77 14.55
N LEU A 399 -18.32 -5.65 13.72
CA LEU A 399 -18.38 -7.09 13.98
C LEU A 399 -17.92 -7.36 15.42
N PRO A 400 -18.61 -8.22 16.20
CA PRO A 400 -18.06 -8.75 17.43
C PRO A 400 -16.63 -9.24 17.15
N THR A 401 -15.69 -8.97 18.05
CA THR A 401 -14.25 -9.18 17.83
C THR A 401 -13.85 -10.63 17.52
N THR A 402 -14.77 -11.60 17.62
CA THR A 402 -14.52 -13.03 17.43
C THR A 402 -15.71 -13.79 16.83
N ILE A 403 -16.20 -13.39 15.65
CA ILE A 403 -17.04 -14.28 14.83
C ILE A 403 -16.12 -15.13 13.96
N SER A 404 -16.17 -16.46 14.13
CA SER A 404 -15.50 -17.41 13.25
C SER A 404 -16.54 -18.10 12.36
N MET A 405 -16.28 -18.13 11.05
CA MET A 405 -17.08 -18.83 10.04
C MET A 405 -16.18 -19.84 9.34
N ASP A 406 -16.40 -21.13 9.59
CA ASP A 406 -15.61 -22.21 9.01
C ASP A 406 -16.48 -23.46 8.75
N SER A 407 -15.85 -24.59 8.42
CA SER A 407 -16.54 -25.87 8.20
C SER A 407 -17.30 -26.39 9.44
N SER A 408 -17.02 -25.83 10.62
CA SER A 408 -17.73 -26.10 11.87
C SER A 408 -18.89 -25.13 12.13
N GLY A 409 -19.22 -24.24 11.19
CA GLY A 409 -20.37 -23.34 11.26
C GLY A 409 -20.03 -21.92 11.71
N ILE A 410 -20.98 -21.26 12.37
CA ILE A 410 -20.85 -19.88 12.87
C ILE A 410 -20.62 -19.95 14.38
N THR A 411 -19.47 -19.50 14.86
CA THR A 411 -19.11 -19.50 16.29
C THR A 411 -18.92 -18.08 16.81
N ALA A 412 -19.64 -17.75 17.90
CA ALA A 412 -19.42 -16.55 18.70
C ALA A 412 -18.81 -16.96 20.05
N ASN A 413 -17.60 -16.47 20.34
CA ASN A 413 -16.96 -16.68 21.63
C ASN A 413 -17.40 -15.58 22.61
N THR A 414 -17.58 -15.95 23.88
CA THR A 414 -17.43 -14.98 24.97
C THR A 414 -15.94 -14.63 25.09
N GLY A 415 -15.50 -13.69 25.94
CA GLY A 415 -14.08 -13.30 26.05
C GLY A 415 -13.06 -14.44 26.36
N LYS A 416 -13.49 -15.70 26.35
CA LYS A 416 -12.71 -16.94 26.52
C LYS A 416 -13.05 -17.91 25.37
N ALA A 417 -12.03 -18.48 24.72
CA ALA A 417 -12.20 -19.40 23.58
C ALA A 417 -12.91 -20.73 23.92
N ASP A 418 -13.09 -21.07 25.20
CA ASP A 418 -13.74 -22.31 25.62
C ASP A 418 -15.22 -22.16 25.99
N SER A 419 -15.75 -20.94 25.91
CA SER A 419 -17.14 -20.57 26.18
C SER A 419 -17.71 -19.86 24.96
N PHE A 420 -18.63 -20.56 24.26
CA PHE A 420 -19.14 -20.11 22.97
C PHE A 420 -20.57 -20.59 22.70
N ALA A 421 -21.26 -19.87 21.82
CA ALA A 421 -22.46 -20.33 21.14
C ALA A 421 -22.11 -20.58 19.66
N ARG A 422 -22.48 -21.76 19.15
CA ARG A 422 -22.19 -22.19 17.78
C ARG A 422 -23.46 -22.65 17.08
N MET A 423 -23.66 -22.19 15.86
CA MET A 423 -24.67 -22.73 14.96
C MET A 423 -23.99 -23.60 13.90
N ASP A 424 -24.26 -24.91 13.93
CA ASP A 424 -23.70 -25.89 13.01
C ASP A 424 -24.73 -26.95 12.60
N TYR A 425 -24.29 -28.02 11.94
CA TYR A 425 -25.17 -29.11 11.48
C TYR A 425 -25.97 -29.80 12.60
N ARG A 426 -25.58 -29.60 13.87
CA ARG A 426 -26.28 -30.10 15.07
C ARG A 426 -27.33 -29.12 15.59
N GLY A 427 -27.48 -27.96 14.96
CA GLY A 427 -28.30 -26.84 15.46
C GLY A 427 -27.48 -25.86 16.31
N MET A 428 -28.08 -25.32 17.38
CA MET A 428 -27.42 -24.38 18.30
C MET A 428 -26.74 -25.13 19.44
N TYR A 429 -25.41 -25.14 19.46
CA TYR A 429 -24.59 -25.70 20.53
C TYR A 429 -23.99 -24.60 21.40
N CYS A 430 -24.33 -24.60 22.69
CA CYS A 430 -23.79 -23.65 23.67
C CYS A 430 -22.87 -24.36 24.65
N LYS A 431 -21.67 -23.82 24.88
CA LYS A 431 -20.66 -24.37 25.78
C LYS A 431 -20.31 -23.37 26.89
N LYS A 432 -20.22 -23.85 28.14
CA LYS A 432 -19.78 -23.10 29.33
C LYS A 432 -20.49 -21.74 29.48
N GLY A 433 -21.82 -21.78 29.46
CA GLY A 433 -22.65 -20.62 29.81
C GLY A 433 -22.71 -19.49 28.80
N ALA A 434 -22.30 -19.71 27.55
CA ALA A 434 -22.34 -18.68 26.50
C ALA A 434 -23.77 -18.31 26.01
N ILE A 435 -24.81 -18.56 26.80
CA ILE A 435 -26.19 -18.23 26.49
C ILE A 435 -26.87 -17.54 27.68
N GLN A 436 -27.50 -16.40 27.38
CA GLN A 436 -28.39 -15.68 28.27
C GLN A 436 -29.71 -15.46 27.54
N ILE A 437 -30.84 -15.75 28.19
CA ILE A 437 -32.18 -15.52 27.65
C ILE A 437 -32.90 -14.55 28.58
N GLU A 438 -32.99 -13.29 28.15
CA GLU A 438 -33.71 -12.23 28.84
C GLU A 438 -35.10 -12.06 28.24
N ARG A 439 -36.10 -11.87 29.10
CA ARG A 439 -37.48 -11.54 28.72
C ARG A 439 -37.64 -10.04 28.46
N PRO A 440 -38.71 -9.60 27.77
CA PRO A 440 -38.98 -8.17 27.55
C PRO A 440 -39.12 -7.32 28.82
N ASP A 441 -39.40 -7.94 29.97
CA ASP A 441 -39.50 -7.30 31.29
C ASP A 441 -38.13 -7.19 32.01
N GLY A 442 -37.03 -7.59 31.38
CA GLY A 442 -35.67 -7.56 31.93
C GLY A 442 -35.31 -8.77 32.80
N TYR A 443 -36.21 -9.76 32.95
CA TYR A 443 -35.92 -10.96 33.71
C TYR A 443 -35.07 -11.95 32.90
N ASN A 444 -33.93 -12.35 33.46
CA ASN A 444 -33.09 -13.40 32.88
C ASN A 444 -33.61 -14.80 33.25
N LEU A 445 -34.26 -15.45 32.28
CA LEU A 445 -34.81 -16.79 32.44
C LEU A 445 -33.71 -17.86 32.46
N ILE A 446 -32.75 -17.73 31.55
CA ILE A 446 -31.56 -18.59 31.50
C ILE A 446 -30.33 -17.71 31.62
N ILE A 447 -29.47 -18.05 32.57
CA ILE A 447 -28.14 -17.45 32.74
C ILE A 447 -27.14 -18.60 32.76
N ASP A 448 -26.11 -18.51 31.92
CA ASP A 448 -25.06 -19.52 31.81
C ASP A 448 -25.57 -20.95 31.56
N GLY A 449 -26.70 -21.09 30.87
CA GLY A 449 -27.33 -22.39 30.58
C GLY A 449 -28.13 -22.99 31.75
N THR A 450 -28.29 -22.28 32.86
CA THR A 450 -29.13 -22.68 34.01
C THR A 450 -30.41 -21.85 34.07
N ALA A 451 -31.54 -22.50 34.36
CA ALA A 451 -32.78 -21.80 34.70
C ALA A 451 -32.58 -21.06 36.03
N ASN A 452 -32.99 -19.80 36.11
CA ASN A 452 -32.82 -18.98 37.32
C ASN A 452 -33.71 -19.46 38.50
N PHE A 453 -34.75 -20.27 38.23
CA PHE A 453 -35.65 -20.85 39.24
C PHE A 453 -36.28 -22.14 38.71
N ASP A 454 -36.24 -23.23 39.49
CA ASP A 454 -36.84 -24.54 39.15
C ASP A 454 -37.62 -25.15 40.32
N MET A 455 -38.89 -25.52 40.08
CA MET A 455 -39.79 -26.15 41.06
C MET A 455 -39.64 -27.68 41.12
N GLY A 456 -38.52 -28.23 40.67
CA GLY A 456 -38.26 -29.67 40.52
C GLY A 456 -38.10 -30.51 41.80
N VAL A 457 -38.63 -30.06 42.95
CA VAL A 457 -38.59 -30.82 44.21
C VAL A 457 -39.96 -31.47 44.45
N SER A 458 -40.01 -32.80 44.45
CA SER A 458 -41.23 -33.59 44.63
C SER A 458 -41.36 -34.10 46.06
N SER A 459 -42.59 -34.20 46.56
CA SER A 459 -42.91 -34.83 47.85
C SER A 459 -43.36 -36.27 47.66
N HIS A 460 -43.09 -37.13 48.64
CA HIS A 460 -43.70 -38.45 48.71
C HIS A 460 -45.19 -38.33 49.05
N GLU A 461 -46.03 -39.11 48.35
CA GLU A 461 -47.47 -39.18 48.55
C GLU A 461 -47.93 -40.65 48.56
N PRO A 462 -48.60 -41.14 49.62
CA PRO A 462 -48.91 -40.42 50.86
C PRO A 462 -47.64 -40.05 51.64
N PRO A 463 -47.66 -39.02 52.49
CA PRO A 463 -46.48 -38.53 53.20
C PRO A 463 -45.76 -39.63 54.00
N PHE A 464 -44.44 -39.72 53.85
CA PHE A 464 -43.61 -40.69 54.55
C PHE A 464 -43.37 -40.24 56.00
N MET A 465 -44.31 -40.58 56.89
CA MET A 465 -44.33 -40.14 58.29
C MET A 465 -43.89 -41.23 59.26
N SER A 466 -43.09 -40.86 60.26
CA SER A 466 -42.74 -41.76 61.37
C SER A 466 -43.95 -41.98 62.30
N PRO A 467 -43.99 -43.10 63.05
CA PRO A 467 -44.99 -43.30 64.10
C PRO A 467 -45.01 -42.14 65.11
N GLY A 468 -46.21 -41.65 65.46
CA GLY A 468 -46.39 -40.49 66.35
C GLY A 468 -46.23 -39.13 65.66
N VAL A 469 -46.09 -39.10 64.33
CA VAL A 469 -46.31 -37.90 63.51
C VAL A 469 -47.68 -38.02 62.86
N ASN A 470 -48.50 -36.97 62.97
CA ASN A 470 -49.84 -36.94 62.44
C ASN A 470 -50.16 -35.57 61.85
N PHE A 471 -51.13 -35.54 60.94
CA PHE A 471 -51.68 -34.28 60.46
C PHE A 471 -52.55 -33.63 61.53
N ASN A 472 -52.29 -32.36 61.82
CA ASN A 472 -53.20 -31.48 62.52
C ASN A 472 -53.58 -30.35 61.57
N ALA A 473 -54.75 -30.49 60.94
CA ALA A 473 -55.11 -29.73 59.76
C ALA A 473 -53.99 -29.78 58.69
N TYR A 474 -53.36 -28.66 58.39
CA TYR A 474 -52.30 -28.52 57.39
C TYR A 474 -50.87 -28.60 57.97
N TRP A 475 -50.72 -29.00 59.23
CA TRP A 475 -49.44 -29.15 59.92
C TRP A 475 -49.03 -30.61 60.07
N TYR A 476 -47.74 -30.89 59.90
CA TYR A 476 -47.12 -32.05 60.54
C TYR A 476 -46.99 -31.76 62.03
N ALA A 477 -47.55 -32.62 62.87
CA ALA A 477 -47.58 -32.44 64.31
C ALA A 477 -47.02 -33.65 65.04
N THR A 478 -46.18 -33.44 66.06
CA THR A 478 -45.68 -34.52 66.91
C THR A 478 -45.35 -34.05 68.33
N ARG A 479 -45.47 -34.96 69.30
CA ARG A 479 -44.95 -34.79 70.67
C ARG A 479 -43.70 -35.63 70.92
N ASN A 480 -43.20 -36.32 69.90
CA ASN A 480 -42.02 -37.15 70.03
C ASN A 480 -40.82 -36.30 70.46
N THR A 481 -40.15 -36.71 71.52
CA THR A 481 -38.89 -36.09 71.99
C THR A 481 -37.66 -36.57 71.24
N ILE A 482 -37.89 -37.43 70.25
CA ILE A 482 -36.90 -37.96 69.31
C ILE A 482 -37.25 -37.53 67.89
N TRP A 483 -36.24 -37.41 67.04
CA TRP A 483 -36.38 -37.03 65.64
C TRP A 483 -37.32 -37.96 64.88
N SER A 484 -38.37 -37.37 64.32
CA SER A 484 -39.41 -38.09 63.59
C SER A 484 -39.59 -37.50 62.20
N SER A 485 -39.65 -38.35 61.17
CA SER A 485 -39.81 -37.91 59.79
C SER A 485 -41.24 -37.41 59.55
N CYS A 486 -41.34 -36.20 58.99
CA CYS A 486 -42.58 -35.58 58.57
C CYS A 486 -42.91 -35.93 57.11
N ASN A 487 -41.92 -35.91 56.24
CA ASN A 487 -42.05 -36.39 54.87
C ASN A 487 -40.68 -36.66 54.23
N TYR A 488 -40.72 -37.27 53.07
CA TYR A 488 -39.61 -37.55 52.18
C TYR A 488 -39.73 -36.73 50.90
N PHE A 489 -38.61 -36.20 50.40
CA PHE A 489 -38.56 -35.34 49.23
C PHE A 489 -37.50 -35.83 48.24
N THR A 490 -37.85 -35.79 46.96
CA THR A 490 -37.00 -36.26 45.86
C THR A 490 -36.77 -35.14 44.85
N PHE A 491 -35.55 -35.00 44.37
CA PHE A 491 -35.20 -34.00 43.37
C PHE A 491 -33.96 -34.41 42.60
N LYS A 492 -33.78 -33.87 41.40
CA LYS A 492 -32.54 -34.00 40.64
C LYS A 492 -31.61 -32.86 41.04
N HIS A 493 -30.33 -33.14 41.30
CA HIS A 493 -29.36 -32.13 41.72
C HIS A 493 -28.95 -31.21 40.55
N THR A 494 -29.82 -30.27 40.18
CA THR A 494 -29.67 -29.34 39.05
C THR A 494 -29.32 -27.92 39.47
N GLY A 495 -29.63 -27.51 40.71
CA GLY A 495 -29.21 -26.25 41.33
C GLY A 495 -28.21 -26.47 42.47
N ARG A 496 -27.46 -25.43 42.86
CA ARG A 496 -26.52 -25.50 43.98
C ARG A 496 -27.23 -25.51 45.32
N TYR A 497 -28.33 -24.75 45.43
CA TYR A 497 -29.07 -24.65 46.68
C TYR A 497 -30.42 -25.35 46.57
N LEU A 498 -30.76 -26.12 47.61
CA LEU A 498 -32.10 -26.60 47.86
C LEU A 498 -32.72 -25.74 48.94
N VAL A 499 -33.88 -25.17 48.67
CA VAL A 499 -34.58 -24.30 49.62
C VAL A 499 -35.90 -24.93 50.03
N PHE A 500 -36.16 -24.98 51.33
CA PHE A 500 -37.49 -25.22 51.89
C PHE A 500 -37.98 -23.96 52.58
N ALA A 501 -39.07 -23.37 52.07
CA ALA A 501 -39.81 -22.36 52.81
C ALA A 501 -40.70 -23.07 53.83
N LEU A 502 -40.37 -22.91 55.11
CA LEU A 502 -41.01 -23.59 56.24
C LEU A 502 -41.78 -22.59 57.10
N SER A 503 -42.89 -23.05 57.64
CA SER A 503 -43.61 -22.42 58.74
C SER A 503 -43.53 -23.35 59.94
N LEU A 504 -43.16 -22.83 61.12
CA LEU A 504 -42.80 -23.63 62.29
C LEU A 504 -43.49 -23.13 63.55
N ALA A 505 -43.97 -24.04 64.42
CA ALA A 505 -44.59 -23.68 65.69
C ALA A 505 -44.45 -24.77 66.79
N ILE A 506 -44.68 -24.43 68.06
CA ILE A 506 -44.72 -25.33 69.22
C ILE A 506 -45.82 -24.87 70.19
N ASP A 507 -46.44 -25.78 70.92
CA ASP A 507 -47.32 -25.41 72.04
C ASP A 507 -46.55 -24.55 73.07
N SER A 508 -47.22 -23.53 73.62
CA SER A 508 -46.62 -22.58 74.57
C SER A 508 -45.97 -23.30 75.76
N GLY A 509 -44.77 -22.86 76.17
CA GLY A 509 -44.04 -23.44 77.29
C GLY A 509 -42.96 -24.47 76.92
N SER A 510 -42.66 -24.66 75.63
CA SER A 510 -41.61 -25.56 75.15
C SER A 510 -40.86 -24.99 73.93
N ALA A 511 -39.92 -25.78 73.39
CA ALA A 511 -39.26 -25.54 72.11
C ALA A 511 -39.38 -26.78 71.20
N ALA A 512 -39.32 -26.55 69.89
CA ALA A 512 -39.28 -27.58 68.87
C ALA A 512 -37.97 -27.50 68.07
N GLN A 513 -37.60 -28.62 67.49
CA GLN A 513 -36.42 -28.77 66.66
C GLN A 513 -36.82 -29.27 65.27
N VAL A 514 -36.22 -28.70 64.23
CA VAL A 514 -36.52 -29.03 62.83
C VAL A 514 -35.21 -29.23 62.09
N LYS A 515 -35.17 -30.23 61.21
CA LYS A 515 -34.03 -30.44 60.32
C LYS A 515 -34.38 -31.01 58.97
N ILE A 516 -33.47 -30.80 58.03
CA ILE A 516 -33.40 -31.52 56.77
C ILE A 516 -32.23 -32.49 56.86
N ARG A 517 -32.51 -33.77 56.62
CA ARG A 517 -31.53 -34.86 56.69
C ARG A 517 -31.48 -35.63 55.38
N ASP A 518 -30.30 -36.06 54.93
CA ASP A 518 -30.20 -36.94 53.76
C ASP A 518 -30.50 -38.42 54.09
N ILE A 519 -30.60 -39.25 53.06
CA ILE A 519 -30.83 -40.69 53.24
C ILE A 519 -29.64 -41.45 53.84
N TYR A 520 -28.46 -40.84 53.90
CA TYR A 520 -27.25 -41.42 54.47
C TYR A 520 -27.06 -41.06 55.95
N GLY A 521 -27.96 -40.24 56.50
CA GLY A 521 -28.00 -39.87 57.92
C GLY A 521 -27.34 -38.53 58.24
N ALA A 522 -26.82 -37.80 57.24
CA ALA A 522 -26.23 -36.49 57.45
C ALA A 522 -27.31 -35.42 57.62
N ASP A 523 -27.19 -34.61 58.67
CA ASP A 523 -28.06 -33.46 58.91
C ASP A 523 -27.55 -32.29 58.05
N LEU A 524 -28.32 -31.92 57.01
CA LEU A 524 -27.95 -30.91 56.01
C LEU A 524 -28.30 -29.49 56.45
N TRP A 525 -29.33 -29.36 57.29
CA TRP A 525 -29.76 -28.09 57.88
C TRP A 525 -30.54 -28.37 59.15
N TYR A 526 -30.42 -27.48 60.14
CA TYR A 526 -31.05 -27.65 61.45
C TYR A 526 -31.38 -26.30 62.10
N THR A 527 -32.49 -26.23 62.82
CA THR A 527 -32.81 -25.12 63.71
C THR A 527 -33.62 -25.57 64.92
N MET A 528 -33.62 -24.74 65.98
CA MET A 528 -34.55 -24.82 67.10
C MET A 528 -35.31 -23.51 67.27
N HIS A 529 -36.55 -23.59 67.72
CA HIS A 529 -37.37 -22.41 68.01
C HIS A 529 -38.37 -22.67 69.14
N SER A 530 -38.83 -21.61 69.78
CA SER A 530 -39.90 -21.62 70.79
C SER A 530 -41.15 -20.84 70.36
N LYS A 531 -41.26 -20.57 69.05
CA LYS A 531 -42.37 -19.82 68.45
C LYS A 531 -43.66 -20.63 68.44
N THR A 532 -44.75 -20.03 68.88
CA THR A 532 -46.08 -20.61 68.90
C THR A 532 -46.81 -20.41 67.58
N ILE A 533 -47.98 -21.03 67.41
CA ILE A 533 -48.80 -20.84 66.20
C ILE A 533 -49.18 -19.37 66.00
N ALA A 534 -49.34 -18.60 67.09
CA ALA A 534 -49.68 -17.18 67.02
C ALA A 534 -48.52 -16.28 66.55
N ASP A 535 -47.29 -16.78 66.51
CA ASP A 535 -46.12 -16.02 66.09
C ASP A 535 -45.93 -15.98 64.56
N ASP A 536 -46.69 -16.78 63.79
CA ASP A 536 -46.57 -16.91 62.32
C ASP A 536 -45.11 -17.00 61.84
N TYR A 537 -44.32 -17.89 62.47
CA TYR A 537 -42.89 -17.95 62.23
C TYR A 537 -42.55 -18.66 60.93
N TYR A 538 -41.81 -17.97 60.06
CA TYR A 538 -41.35 -18.45 58.75
C TYR A 538 -39.83 -18.49 58.65
N VAL A 539 -39.29 -19.53 58.00
CA VAL A 539 -37.86 -19.67 57.74
C VAL A 539 -37.60 -20.33 56.39
N ASN A 540 -36.63 -19.82 55.64
CA ASN A 540 -36.10 -20.50 54.46
C ASN A 540 -34.88 -21.32 54.87
N ALA A 541 -35.03 -22.64 54.89
CA ALA A 541 -33.93 -23.57 55.06
C ALA A 541 -33.20 -23.69 53.71
N THR A 542 -32.04 -23.03 53.58
CA THR A 542 -31.17 -23.09 52.39
C THR A 542 -30.04 -24.08 52.62
N ILE A 543 -29.99 -25.12 51.79
CA ILE A 543 -29.00 -26.21 51.86
C ILE A 543 -28.05 -26.08 50.66
N ASP A 544 -26.75 -25.89 50.89
CA ASP A 544 -25.72 -25.98 49.83
C ASP A 544 -25.46 -27.46 49.50
N LEU A 545 -25.89 -27.86 48.30
CA LEU A 545 -25.74 -29.21 47.78
C LEU A 545 -24.39 -29.41 47.07
N GLY A 546 -23.62 -28.32 46.85
CA GLY A 546 -22.39 -28.28 46.09
C GLY A 546 -22.61 -28.07 44.59
N VAL A 547 -21.62 -28.47 43.78
CA VAL A 547 -21.71 -28.36 42.32
C VAL A 547 -22.81 -29.29 41.79
N PRO A 548 -23.78 -28.81 40.99
CA PRO A 548 -24.84 -29.64 40.42
C PRO A 548 -24.29 -30.89 39.72
N THR A 549 -24.77 -32.06 40.13
CA THR A 549 -24.30 -33.35 39.60
C THR A 549 -25.28 -33.99 38.61
N GLY A 550 -26.51 -33.49 38.55
CA GLY A 550 -27.60 -34.09 37.78
C GLY A 550 -28.08 -35.45 38.33
N GLN A 551 -27.56 -35.92 39.46
CA GLN A 551 -27.99 -37.17 40.08
C GLN A 551 -29.25 -36.95 40.92
N MET A 552 -30.04 -38.03 41.12
CA MET A 552 -31.17 -37.99 42.03
C MET A 552 -30.69 -37.85 43.48
N ARG A 553 -31.36 -37.01 44.25
CA ARG A 553 -31.14 -36.79 45.67
C ARG A 553 -32.45 -36.85 46.45
N TYR A 554 -32.28 -37.14 47.73
CA TYR A 554 -33.34 -37.55 48.62
C TYR A 554 -33.11 -36.98 50.02
N VAL A 555 -34.11 -36.34 50.58
CA VAL A 555 -34.03 -35.75 51.92
C VAL A 555 -35.32 -35.98 52.72
N TYR A 556 -35.18 -36.02 54.03
CA TYR A 556 -36.27 -36.05 55.00
C TYR A 556 -36.39 -34.68 55.67
N LEU A 557 -37.63 -34.20 55.78
CA LEU A 557 -37.97 -33.17 56.78
C LEU A 557 -38.25 -33.90 58.09
N MET A 558 -37.55 -33.53 59.16
CA MET A 558 -37.72 -34.14 60.48
C MET A 558 -38.05 -33.10 61.54
N LEU A 559 -38.85 -33.52 62.52
CA LEU A 559 -39.36 -32.70 63.62
C LEU A 559 -39.20 -33.45 64.94
N ALA A 560 -38.93 -32.71 66.01
CA ALA A 560 -38.96 -33.19 67.39
C ALA A 560 -39.47 -32.09 68.33
N SER A 561 -40.17 -32.47 69.38
CA SER A 561 -40.52 -31.59 70.51
C SER A 561 -39.50 -31.74 71.63
N ASN A 562 -39.18 -30.66 72.36
CA ASN A 562 -38.37 -30.79 73.57
C ASN A 562 -39.17 -31.33 74.77
N SER A 563 -40.47 -31.59 74.61
CA SER A 563 -41.34 -32.07 75.67
C SER A 563 -42.44 -32.98 75.14
N ALA A 564 -42.62 -34.15 75.76
CA ALA A 564 -43.71 -35.08 75.45
C ALA A 564 -45.12 -34.49 75.70
N ASN A 565 -45.22 -33.39 76.46
CA ASN A 565 -46.48 -32.71 76.75
C ASN A 565 -46.83 -31.59 75.76
N HIS A 566 -45.91 -31.19 74.87
CA HIS A 566 -46.07 -30.04 73.98
C HIS A 566 -45.90 -30.48 72.52
N THR A 567 -46.85 -30.10 71.67
CA THR A 567 -46.91 -30.50 70.27
C THR A 567 -46.06 -29.56 69.41
N ALA A 568 -45.06 -30.11 68.73
CA ALA A 568 -44.30 -29.41 67.72
C ALA A 568 -45.03 -29.46 66.38
N TYR A 569 -44.94 -28.39 65.61
CA TYR A 569 -45.60 -28.21 64.32
C TYR A 569 -44.61 -27.75 63.24
N ALA A 570 -44.67 -28.38 62.06
CA ALA A 570 -43.96 -27.92 60.87
C ALA A 570 -44.85 -28.03 59.64
N ARG A 571 -44.71 -27.07 58.72
CA ARG A 571 -45.39 -27.07 57.41
C ARG A 571 -44.42 -26.58 56.34
N VAL A 572 -44.40 -27.27 55.20
CA VAL A 572 -43.69 -26.83 53.99
C VAL A 572 -44.63 -25.93 53.18
N LEU A 573 -44.22 -24.68 52.96
CA LEU A 573 -44.96 -23.71 52.14
C LEU A 573 -44.57 -23.82 50.67
N SER A 574 -43.28 -23.97 50.40
CA SER A 574 -42.71 -24.16 49.07
C SER A 574 -41.34 -24.82 49.17
N LYS A 575 -40.86 -25.36 48.05
CA LYS A 575 -39.57 -26.04 47.94
C LYS A 575 -39.05 -25.94 46.51
N TRP A 576 -37.78 -25.59 46.33
CA TRP A 576 -37.21 -25.34 45.01
C TRP A 576 -35.70 -25.53 44.96
N LEU A 577 -35.17 -25.54 43.74
CA LEU A 577 -33.75 -25.48 43.47
C LEU A 577 -33.41 -24.11 42.87
N GLU A 578 -32.29 -23.53 43.32
CA GLU A 578 -31.74 -22.28 42.79
C GLU A 578 -30.23 -22.38 42.57
N ARG A 579 -29.68 -21.43 41.80
CA ARG A 579 -28.30 -21.42 41.30
C ARG A 579 -27.26 -21.25 42.40
#